data_AF-A0A951LM13-F1
#
_entry.id   AF-A0A951LM13-F1
#
_cell.length_a   1.000
_cell.length_b   1.000
_cell.length_c   1.000
_cell.angle_alpha   90.00
_cell.angle_beta   90.00
_cell.angle_gamma   90.00
#
_symmetry.space_group_name_H-M   'P 1'
#
loop_
_entity.id
_entity.type
_entity.pdbx_description
1 polymer ?
#
loop_
_entity_poly.entity_id
_entity_poly.type
_entity_poly.pdbx_seq_one_letter_code
_entity_poly.pdbx_strand_id
1 'polypeptide(L)'
;MPGKVLALWLCGVLPGYVAVAVSGYYLLQDWASLNRSFARWEHLARTSHDMHALIIADTYQHAFRINCFADGVGVLLGALVAAIGVHGLCLLHRNP
;
A
#
# COMPACT_ATOMS: atom_id res chain seq x y z
N MET A 1 1.56 25.08 25.10
CA MET A 1 0.96 24.94 23.76
C MET A 1 1.88 24.29 22.70
N PRO A 2 3.21 24.50 22.63
CA PRO A 2 4.03 23.93 21.53
C PRO A 2 4.19 22.40 21.58
N GLY A 3 4.18 21.80 22.78
CA GLY A 3 4.33 20.35 22.93
C GLY A 3 3.21 19.52 22.27
N LYS A 4 1.96 20.03 22.26
CA LYS A 4 0.83 19.34 21.62
C LYS A 4 0.93 19.37 20.10
N VAL A 5 1.34 20.51 19.53
CA VAL A 5 1.61 20.66 18.10
C VAL A 5 2.74 19.72 17.67
N LEU A 6 3.83 19.69 18.43
CA LEU A 6 4.97 18.81 18.15
C LEU A 6 4.56 17.33 18.21
N ALA A 7 3.77 16.93 19.20
CA ALA A 7 3.27 15.56 19.30
C ALA A 7 2.40 15.16 18.10
N LEU A 8 1.51 16.02 17.62
CA LEU A 8 0.67 15.73 16.45
C LEU A 8 1.49 15.58 15.16
N TRP A 9 2.54 16.39 15.01
CA TRP A 9 3.47 16.26 13.89
C TRP A 9 4.26 14.97 13.93
N LEU A 10 4.89 14.68 15.08
CA LEU A 10 5.79 13.53 15.23
C LEU A 10 5.05 12.18 15.28
N CYS A 11 3.85 12.13 15.87
CA CYS A 11 3.13 10.88 16.09
C CYS A 11 1.98 10.65 15.10
N GLY A 12 1.51 11.69 14.40
CA GLY A 12 0.40 11.59 13.45
C GLY A 12 0.82 11.88 12.03
N VAL A 13 1.17 13.14 11.76
CA VAL A 13 1.33 13.64 10.39
C VAL A 13 2.52 12.97 9.69
N LEU A 14 3.73 13.09 10.26
CA LEU A 14 4.93 12.50 9.66
C LEU A 14 4.83 10.98 9.49
N PRO A 15 4.54 10.18 10.53
CA PRO A 15 4.48 8.74 10.37
C PRO A 15 3.36 8.30 9.41
N GLY A 16 2.23 9.01 9.38
CA GLY A 16 1.15 8.74 8.41
C GLY A 16 1.63 8.93 6.96
N TYR A 17 2.29 10.04 6.66
CA TYR A 17 2.85 10.28 5.32
C TYR A 17 3.98 9.31 4.97
N VAL A 18 4.83 8.94 5.93
CA VAL A 18 5.88 7.93 5.72
C VAL A 18 5.24 6.58 5.37
N ALA A 19 4.20 6.17 6.10
CA ALA A 19 3.48 4.92 5.80
C ALA A 19 2.85 4.97 4.39
N VAL A 20 2.21 6.08 4.00
CA VAL A 20 1.69 6.29 2.64
C VAL A 20 2.79 6.13 1.59
N ALA A 21 3.93 6.80 1.80
CA ALA A 21 5.02 6.80 0.83
C ALA A 21 5.64 5.41 0.68
N VAL A 22 5.94 4.72 1.79
CA VAL A 22 6.56 3.40 1.80
C VAL A 22 5.60 2.36 1.21
N SER A 23 4.37 2.28 1.70
CA SER A 23 3.39 1.33 1.17
C SER A 23 3.02 1.66 -0.28
N GLY A 24 2.93 2.93 -0.65
CA GLY A 24 2.65 3.34 -2.03
C GLY A 24 3.78 2.94 -2.99
N TYR A 25 5.03 3.04 -2.55
CA TYR A 25 6.18 2.58 -3.33
C TYR A 25 6.12 1.06 -3.60
N TYR A 26 5.90 0.26 -2.55
CA TYR A 26 5.80 -1.20 -2.70
C TYR A 26 4.57 -1.63 -3.48
N LEU A 27 3.42 -0.95 -3.28
CA LEU A 27 2.20 -1.18 -4.04
C LEU A 27 2.46 -1.07 -5.55
N LEU A 28 3.16 -0.03 -6.00
CA LEU A 28 3.46 0.18 -7.42
C LEU A 28 4.42 -0.89 -7.96
N GLN A 29 5.41 -1.28 -7.16
CA GLN A 29 6.37 -2.32 -7.53
C GLN A 29 5.69 -3.70 -7.67
N ASP A 30 4.84 -4.05 -6.71
CA ASP A 30 4.12 -5.32 -6.70
C ASP A 30 3.02 -5.35 -7.75
N TRP A 31 2.40 -4.20 -8.05
CA TRP A 31 1.45 -4.08 -9.15
C TRP A 31 2.11 -4.34 -10.50
N ALA A 32 3.31 -3.79 -10.73
CA ALA A 32 4.07 -4.05 -11.95
C ALA A 32 4.45 -5.54 -12.06
N SER A 33 4.81 -6.18 -10.95
CA SER A 33 5.15 -7.60 -10.90
C SER A 33 3.93 -8.50 -11.12
N LEU A 34 2.76 -8.11 -10.58
CA LEU A 34 1.48 -8.76 -10.81
C LEU A 34 1.14 -8.76 -12.30
N ASN A 35 1.28 -7.62 -12.97
CA ASN A 35 0.91 -7.49 -14.38
C ASN A 35 1.79 -8.37 -15.28
N ARG A 36 3.10 -8.46 -14.98
CA ARG A 36 4.03 -9.39 -15.67
C ARG A 36 3.67 -10.85 -15.41
N SER A 37 3.32 -11.19 -14.18
CA SER A 37 2.93 -12.54 -13.79
C SER A 37 1.63 -12.97 -14.47
N PHE A 38 0.67 -12.06 -14.57
CA PHE A 38 -0.58 -12.28 -15.29
C PHE A 38 -0.35 -12.53 -16.78
N ALA A 39 0.49 -11.73 -17.44
CA ALA A 39 0.82 -11.93 -18.85
C ALA A 39 1.48 -13.31 -19.11
N ARG A 40 2.34 -13.77 -18.18
CA ARG A 40 2.93 -15.11 -18.26
C ARG A 40 1.89 -16.21 -18.07
N TRP A 41 1.00 -16.06 -17.10
CA TRP A 41 -0.09 -17.00 -16.87
C TRP A 41 -1.00 -17.08 -18.09
N GLU A 42 -1.38 -15.94 -18.68
CA GLU A 42 -2.24 -15.88 -19.86
C GLU A 42 -1.60 -16.53 -21.09
N HIS A 43 -0.30 -16.34 -21.29
CA HIS A 43 0.44 -17.06 -22.33
C HIS A 43 0.40 -18.58 -22.08
N LEU A 44 0.73 -19.04 -20.87
CA LEU A 44 0.73 -20.47 -20.53
C LEU A 44 -0.67 -21.09 -20.67
N ALA A 45 -1.73 -20.40 -20.26
CA ALA A 45 -3.11 -20.84 -20.40
C ALA A 45 -3.53 -21.06 -21.87
N ARG A 46 -2.95 -20.28 -22.79
CA ARG A 46 -3.25 -20.37 -24.23
C ARG A 46 -2.38 -21.36 -24.98
N THR A 47 -1.13 -21.58 -24.56
CA THR A 47 -0.14 -22.36 -25.33
C THR A 47 0.25 -23.69 -24.70
N SER A 48 0.07 -23.86 -23.39
CA SER A 48 0.58 -25.01 -22.64
C SER A 48 -0.51 -26.03 -22.35
N HIS A 49 -0.20 -27.31 -22.54
CA HIS A 49 -0.98 -28.43 -21.98
C HIS A 49 -0.43 -28.87 -20.61
N ASP A 50 0.65 -28.23 -20.12
CA ASP A 50 1.22 -28.51 -18.82
C ASP A 50 0.44 -27.77 -17.71
N MET A 51 -0.48 -28.50 -17.10
CA MET A 51 -1.31 -28.04 -15.99
C MET A 51 -0.48 -27.70 -14.74
N HIS A 52 0.67 -28.34 -14.54
CA HIS A 52 1.54 -28.06 -13.40
C HIS A 52 2.18 -26.67 -13.51
N ALA A 53 2.67 -26.32 -14.70
CA ALA A 53 3.18 -24.97 -14.97
C ALA A 53 2.10 -23.89 -14.80
N LEU A 54 0.85 -24.18 -15.15
CA LEU A 54 -0.27 -23.25 -14.99
C LEU A 54 -0.60 -23.00 -13.51
N ILE A 55 -0.64 -24.06 -12.69
CA ILE A 55 -0.91 -23.95 -11.24
C ILE A 55 0.19 -23.15 -10.53
N ILE A 56 1.46 -23.38 -10.89
CA ILE A 56 2.58 -22.61 -10.35
C ILE A 56 2.42 -21.13 -10.70
N ALA A 57 2.14 -20.81 -11.97
CA ALA A 57 1.97 -19.43 -12.41
C ALA A 57 0.79 -18.73 -11.70
N ASP A 58 -0.31 -19.44 -11.50
CA ASP A 58 -1.49 -18.95 -10.79
C ASP A 58 -1.18 -18.64 -9.31
N THR A 59 -0.43 -19.53 -8.65
CA THR A 59 0.01 -19.32 -7.26
C THR A 59 0.86 -18.06 -7.11
N TYR A 60 1.80 -17.81 -8.04
CA TYR A 60 2.60 -16.59 -8.03
C TYR A 60 1.74 -15.33 -8.23
N GLN A 61 0.77 -15.37 -9.13
CA GLN A 61 -0.15 -14.25 -9.34
C GLN A 61 -0.94 -13.95 -8.06
N HIS A 62 -1.44 -14.97 -7.37
CA HIS A 62 -2.16 -14.79 -6.12
C HIS A 62 -1.29 -14.15 -5.02
N ALA A 63 -0.01 -14.54 -4.91
CA ALA A 63 0.92 -13.90 -3.98
C ALA A 63 1.06 -12.39 -4.24
N PHE A 64 1.29 -11.98 -5.49
CA PHE A 64 1.38 -10.55 -5.84
C PHE A 64 0.08 -9.78 -5.62
N ARG A 65 -1.09 -10.41 -5.81
CA ARG A 65 -2.40 -9.80 -5.50
C ARG A 65 -2.55 -9.53 -4.00
N ILE A 66 -2.13 -10.48 -3.16
CA ILE A 66 -2.20 -10.32 -1.70
C ILE A 66 -1.25 -9.21 -1.25
N ASN A 67 -0.03 -9.15 -1.78
CA ASN A 67 0.89 -8.08 -1.43
C ASN A 67 0.37 -6.71 -1.87
N CYS A 68 -0.10 -6.57 -3.12
CA CYS A 68 -0.73 -5.33 -3.58
C CYS A 68 -1.91 -4.93 -2.68
N PHE A 69 -2.70 -5.89 -2.22
CA PHE A 69 -3.78 -5.60 -1.28
C PHE A 69 -3.25 -5.09 0.05
N ALA A 70 -2.26 -5.77 0.63
CA ALA A 70 -1.66 -5.38 1.91
C ALA A 70 -1.04 -3.98 1.83
N ASP A 71 -0.30 -3.67 0.77
CA ASP A 71 0.29 -2.35 0.55
C ASP A 71 -0.77 -1.29 0.28
N GLY A 72 -1.84 -1.62 -0.46
CA GLY A 72 -2.99 -0.74 -0.66
C GLY A 72 -3.68 -0.38 0.65
N VAL A 73 -3.85 -1.35 1.55
CA VAL A 73 -4.34 -1.11 2.92
C VAL A 73 -3.35 -0.25 3.71
N GLY A 74 -2.05 -0.49 3.58
CA GLY A 74 -1.01 0.32 4.20
C GLY A 74 -1.07 1.79 3.80
N VAL A 75 -1.26 2.07 2.50
CA VAL A 75 -1.49 3.43 1.97
C VAL A 75 -2.71 4.07 2.61
N LEU A 76 -3.85 3.35 2.65
CA LEU A 76 -5.09 3.88 3.19
C LEU A 76 -4.97 4.20 4.69
N LEU A 77 -4.36 3.30 5.47
CA LEU A 77 -4.14 3.48 6.91
C LEU A 77 -3.17 4.64 7.19
N GLY A 78 -2.08 4.75 6.43
CA GLY A 78 -1.17 5.88 6.53
C GLY A 78 -1.86 7.21 6.25
N ALA A 79 -2.70 7.26 5.20
CA ALA A 79 -3.45 8.46 4.84
C ALA A 79 -4.45 8.84 5.93
N LEU A 80 -5.11 7.85 6.55
CA LEU A 80 -6.02 8.07 7.66
C LEU A 80 -5.29 8.67 8.88
N VAL A 81 -4.14 8.11 9.26
CA VAL A 81 -3.35 8.62 10.39
C VAL A 81 -2.86 10.05 10.11
N ALA A 82 -2.37 10.32 8.90
CA ALA A 82 -1.96 11.66 8.49
C ALA A 82 -3.13 12.64 8.56
N ALA A 83 -4.32 12.25 8.07
CA ALA A 83 -5.53 13.07 8.11
C ALA A 83 -5.98 13.39 9.55
N ILE A 84 -5.92 12.41 10.46
CA ILE A 84 -6.22 12.63 11.90
C ILE A 84 -5.22 13.63 12.51
N GLY A 85 -3.93 13.49 12.21
CA GLY A 85 -2.89 14.43 12.68
C GLY A 85 -3.13 15.86 12.18
N VAL A 86 -3.40 16.03 10.89
CA VAL A 86 -3.72 17.32 10.28
C VAL A 86 -5.00 17.91 10.86
N HIS A 87 -6.04 17.10 11.03
CA HIS A 87 -7.30 17.53 11.64
C HIS A 87 -7.09 18.04 13.06
N GLY A 88 -6.30 17.32 13.88
CA GLY A 88 -5.93 17.75 15.23
C GLY A 88 -5.18 19.08 15.25
N LEU A 89 -4.27 19.32 14.29
CA LEU A 89 -3.56 20.58 14.15
C LEU A 89 -4.50 21.73 13.81
N CYS A 90 -5.45 21.52 12.89
CA CYS A 90 -6.45 22.52 12.52
C CYS A 90 -7.36 22.90 13.70
N LEU A 91 -7.78 21.92 14.50
CA LEU A 91 -8.60 22.19 15.69
C LEU A 91 -7.84 22.97 16.76
N LEU A 92 -6.57 22.61 17.02
CA LEU A 92 -5.75 23.30 18.01
C LEU A 92 -5.39 24.73 17.57
N HIS A 93 -5.25 24.96 16.27
CA HIS A 93 -5.05 26.31 15.74
C HIS A 93 -6.31 27.19 15.90
N ARG A 94 -7.51 26.59 15.74
CA ARG A 94 -8.78 27.31 15.84
C ARG A 94 -9.17 27.68 17.27
N ASN A 95 -8.83 26.83 18.25
CA ASN A 95 -9.08 27.06 19.67
C ASN A 95 -7.75 27.16 20.43
N PRO A 96 -7.08 28.33 20.42
CA PRO A 96 -5.75 28.50 21.01
C PRO A 96 -5.71 28.26 22.52
#